data_AF-V5HS18-F1
#
_entry.id   AF-V5HS18-F1
#
_cell.length_a   1.000
_cell.length_b   1.000
_cell.length_c   1.000
_cell.angle_alpha   90.00
_cell.angle_beta   90.00
_cell.angle_gamma   90.00
#
_symmetry.space_group_name_H-M   'P 1'
#
loop_
_entity.id
_entity.type
_entity.pdbx_description
1 polymer ?
#
loop_
_entity_poly.entity_id
_entity_poly.type
_entity_poly.pdbx_seq_one_letter_code
_entity_poly.pdbx_strand_id
1 'polypeptide(L)'
;YSYILKYEYQEFLANQPAWVEEYFDPKNKRAKIMAVSLGVEFADIYDYRSRRVMSYKARKPSTSGSDVKTQAECGIYDLKTFQSKYLHLGFPCATKSSETCDMPTANEALRYGRPYTYKYKDEVISPAT
;
A
#
# COMPACT_ATOMS: atom_id res chain seq x y z
N TYR A 1 2.04 -5.41 16.34
CA TYR A 1 3.17 -5.75 15.45
C TYR A 1 2.97 -5.05 14.13
N SER A 2 4.06 -4.60 13.51
CA SER A 2 4.03 -4.08 12.14
C SER A 2 4.33 -5.23 11.17
N TYR A 3 3.84 -5.17 9.94
CA TYR A 3 4.09 -6.20 8.94
C TYR A 3 4.26 -5.63 7.55
N ILE A 4 4.85 -6.44 6.67
CA ILE A 4 5.01 -6.17 5.25
C ILE A 4 4.36 -7.32 4.49
N LEU A 5 3.57 -7.00 3.47
CA LEU A 5 3.05 -7.95 2.51
C LEU A 5 3.60 -7.59 1.12
N LYS A 6 4.09 -8.58 0.38
CA LYS A 6 4.55 -8.41 -1.01
C LYS A 6 3.85 -9.44 -1.87
N TYR A 7 3.29 -9.01 -2.98
CA TYR A 7 2.58 -9.90 -3.89
C TYR A 7 2.57 -9.33 -5.31
N GLU A 8 2.49 -10.24 -6.27
CA GLU A 8 2.20 -9.92 -7.66
C GLU A 8 0.73 -10.24 -7.95
N TYR A 9 0.11 -9.47 -8.82
CA TYR A 9 -1.25 -9.73 -9.29
C TYR A 9 -1.36 -9.38 -10.78
N GLN A 10 -2.35 -9.97 -11.44
CA GLN A 10 -2.68 -9.62 -12.81
C GLN A 10 -3.64 -8.43 -12.79
N GLU A 11 -3.22 -7.28 -13.32
CA GLU A 11 -4.06 -6.09 -13.42
C GLU A 11 -5.20 -6.35 -14.43
N PHE A 12 -6.44 -6.43 -13.96
CA PHE A 12 -7.57 -6.86 -14.79
C PHE A 12 -7.80 -5.95 -16.01
N LEU A 13 -7.65 -4.64 -15.84
CA LEU A 13 -7.95 -3.66 -16.89
C LEU A 13 -6.89 -3.61 -18.01
N ALA A 14 -5.66 -4.03 -17.73
CA ALA A 14 -4.57 -3.95 -18.70
C ALA A 14 -3.90 -5.29 -19.01
N ASN A 15 -4.38 -6.38 -18.42
CA ASN A 15 -3.90 -7.73 -18.62
C ASN A 15 -2.36 -7.85 -18.56
N GLN A 16 -1.76 -7.19 -17.58
CA GLN A 16 -0.31 -7.20 -17.36
C GLN A 16 -0.01 -7.49 -15.89
N PRO A 17 1.14 -8.11 -15.58
CA PRO A 17 1.56 -8.32 -14.22
C PRO A 17 1.86 -6.96 -13.55
N ALA A 18 1.38 -6.83 -12.33
CA ALA A 18 1.65 -5.72 -11.43
C ALA A 18 2.20 -6.29 -10.12
N TRP A 19 2.99 -5.51 -9.40
CA TRP A 19 3.49 -5.89 -8.08
C TRP A 19 3.13 -4.83 -7.06
N VAL A 20 2.90 -5.28 -5.83
CA VAL A 20 2.56 -4.44 -4.68
C VAL A 20 3.40 -4.83 -3.48
N GLU A 21 3.85 -3.82 -2.75
CA GLU A 21 4.39 -3.92 -1.40
C GLU A 21 3.54 -3.05 -0.48
N GLU A 22 2.96 -3.67 0.54
CA GLU A 22 2.15 -3.02 1.57
C GLU A 22 2.90 -3.08 2.89
N TYR A 23 3.09 -1.94 3.53
CA TYR A 23 3.61 -1.81 4.89
C TYR A 23 2.52 -1.31 5.82
N PHE A 24 2.38 -1.97 6.97
CA PHE A 24 1.36 -1.65 7.94
C PHE A 24 1.96 -1.49 9.33
N ASP A 25 1.79 -0.31 9.93
CA ASP A 25 2.25 0.02 11.27
C ASP A 25 1.07 0.50 12.14
N PRO A 26 0.38 -0.43 12.82
CA PRO A 26 -0.72 -0.10 13.72
C PRO A 26 -0.28 0.78 14.89
N LYS A 27 0.96 0.64 15.38
CA LYS A 27 1.47 1.35 16.55
C LYS A 27 1.59 2.84 16.24
N ASN A 28 2.14 3.16 15.08
CA ASN A 28 2.27 4.54 14.63
C ASN A 28 1.05 5.04 13.84
N LYS A 29 0.03 4.20 13.64
CA LYS A 29 -1.17 4.52 12.86
C LYS A 29 -0.83 4.96 11.43
N ARG A 30 0.09 4.23 10.78
CA ARG A 30 0.61 4.56 9.45
C ARG A 30 0.63 3.33 8.55
N ALA A 31 0.25 3.52 7.29
CA ALA A 31 0.34 2.50 6.27
C ALA A 31 0.99 3.05 5.00
N LYS A 32 1.63 2.19 4.22
CA LYS A 32 2.26 2.56 2.95
C LYS A 32 1.95 1.49 1.92
N ILE A 33 1.58 1.92 0.72
CA ILE A 33 1.51 1.05 -0.45
C ILE A 33 2.54 1.54 -1.44
N MET A 34 3.34 0.64 -1.97
CA MET A 34 4.17 0.87 -3.15
C MET A 34 3.74 -0.13 -4.20
N ALA A 35 3.50 0.33 -5.42
CA ALA A 35 3.11 -0.58 -6.49
C ALA A 35 3.56 -0.06 -7.84
N VAL A 36 3.63 -0.98 -8.78
CA VAL A 36 3.82 -0.66 -10.20
C VAL A 36 2.64 -1.22 -10.97
N SER A 37 1.91 -0.33 -11.62
CA SER A 37 0.80 -0.68 -12.49
C SER A 37 0.77 0.27 -13.69
N LEU A 38 0.44 -0.27 -14.87
CA LEU A 38 0.37 0.50 -16.13
C LEU A 38 1.65 1.27 -16.48
N GLY A 39 2.83 0.79 -16.06
CA GLY A 39 4.10 1.49 -16.24
C GLY A 39 4.28 2.73 -15.33
N VAL A 40 3.40 2.90 -14.34
CA VAL A 40 3.48 3.93 -13.31
C VAL A 40 3.87 3.27 -12.00
N GLU A 41 4.98 3.73 -11.42
CA GLU A 41 5.34 3.41 -10.04
C GLU A 41 4.70 4.46 -9.14
N PHE A 42 4.07 4.04 -8.05
CA PHE A 42 3.53 4.99 -7.08
C PHE A 42 3.70 4.48 -5.66
N ALA A 43 3.71 5.45 -4.74
CA ALA A 43 3.82 5.24 -3.31
C ALA A 43 2.77 6.11 -2.60
N ASP A 44 1.80 5.46 -1.96
CA ASP A 44 0.77 6.13 -1.16
C ASP A 44 1.07 5.87 0.31
N ILE A 45 1.25 6.94 1.08
CA ILE A 45 1.53 6.91 2.52
C ILE A 45 0.32 7.46 3.26
N TYR A 46 -0.35 6.59 4.00
CA TYR A 46 -1.54 6.88 4.77
C TYR A 46 -1.13 7.15 6.22
N ASP A 47 -1.39 8.36 6.70
CA ASP A 47 -1.22 8.75 8.10
C ASP A 47 -2.60 9.00 8.71
N TYR A 48 -3.04 8.04 9.52
CA TYR A 48 -4.34 8.09 10.18
C TYR A 48 -4.36 9.07 11.36
N ARG A 49 -3.19 9.44 11.92
CA ARG A 49 -3.13 10.44 12.99
C ARG A 49 -3.40 11.83 12.45
N SER A 50 -2.76 12.17 11.33
CA SER A 50 -2.95 13.48 10.69
C SER A 50 -4.10 13.51 9.69
N ARG A 51 -4.74 12.35 9.42
CA ARG A 51 -5.83 12.18 8.44
C ARG A 51 -5.42 12.60 7.03
N ARG A 52 -4.17 12.30 6.65
CA ARG A 52 -3.59 12.69 5.37
C ARG A 52 -3.05 11.49 4.61
N VAL A 53 -3.12 11.57 3.29
CA VAL A 53 -2.42 10.66 2.40
C VAL A 53 -1.41 11.46 1.60
N MET A 54 -0.14 11.10 1.69
CA MET A 54 0.88 11.59 0.79
C MET A 54 1.04 10.59 -0.34
N SER A 55 0.72 11.00 -1.57
CA SER A 55 0.83 10.17 -2.76
C SER A 55 1.96 10.69 -3.63
N TYR A 56 2.87 9.80 -4.00
CA TYR A 56 3.94 10.02 -4.97
C TYR A 56 3.73 9.09 -6.15
N LYS A 57 3.91 9.58 -7.37
CA LYS A 57 3.79 8.78 -8.60
C LYS A 57 4.89 9.17 -9.56
N ALA A 58 5.48 8.19 -10.21
CA ALA A 58 6.46 8.36 -11.25
C ALA A 58 6.15 7.41 -12.39
N ARG A 59 5.86 7.95 -13.57
CA ARG A 59 5.78 7.14 -14.79
C ARG A 59 7.20 6.80 -15.25
N LYS A 60 7.52 5.51 -15.41
CA LYS A 60 8.78 5.11 -16.04
C LYS A 60 8.75 5.51 -17.51
N PRO A 61 9.85 6.03 -18.07
CA PRO A 61 9.94 6.32 -19.49
C PRO A 61 9.72 5.02 -20.28
N SER A 62 8.99 5.11 -21.39
CA SER A 62 8.91 4.00 -22.34
C SER A 62 10.31 3.65 -22.86
N THR A 63 10.52 2.40 -23.24
CA THR A 63 11.79 1.83 -23.74
C THR A 63 12.38 2.58 -24.94
N SER A 64 11.61 3.44 -25.60
CA SER A 64 12.09 4.40 -26.61
C SER A 64 12.53 5.68 -25.92
N GLY A 65 13.82 6.03 -26.03
CA GLY A 65 14.48 7.21 -25.44
C GLY A 65 13.97 8.59 -25.88
N SER A 66 12.69 8.72 -26.24
CA SER A 66 12.00 9.97 -26.58
C SER A 66 10.98 10.44 -25.53
N ASP A 67 10.77 9.69 -24.42
CA ASP A 67 9.84 10.10 -23.35
C ASP A 67 10.52 11.04 -22.35
N VAL A 68 10.50 12.35 -22.65
CA VAL A 68 11.23 13.41 -21.94
C VAL A 68 10.61 13.84 -20.61
N LYS A 69 9.54 13.23 -20.10
CA LYS A 69 8.98 13.64 -18.79
C LYS A 69 8.57 12.46 -17.94
N THR A 70 9.44 12.08 -17.02
CA THR A 70 9.04 11.50 -15.73
C THR A 70 7.98 12.43 -15.15
N GLN A 71 6.70 12.10 -15.32
CA GLN A 71 5.62 12.84 -14.67
C GLN A 71 5.65 12.39 -13.21
N ALA A 72 6.38 13.15 -12.40
CA ALA A 72 6.41 13.01 -10.97
C ALA A 72 5.25 13.82 -10.38
N GLU A 73 4.17 13.14 -9.99
CA GLU A 73 3.08 13.76 -9.23
C GLU A 73 3.32 13.51 -7.75
N CYS A 74 3.36 14.57 -6.95
CA CYS A 74 3.38 14.47 -5.50
C CYS A 74 2.26 15.34 -4.94
N GLY A 75 1.47 14.80 -4.02
CA GLY A 75 0.36 15.53 -3.42
C GLY A 75 0.04 15.03 -2.02
N ILE A 76 -0.47 15.95 -1.20
CA ILE A 76 -1.01 15.65 0.13
C ILE A 76 -2.53 15.81 0.04
N TYR A 77 -3.25 14.75 0.36
CA TYR A 77 -4.69 14.66 0.23
C TYR A 77 -5.33 14.36 1.57
N ASP A 78 -6.62 14.69 1.69
CA ASP A 78 -7.43 14.26 2.84
C ASP A 78 -7.71 12.75 2.73
N LEU A 79 -7.46 12.02 3.81
CA LEU A 79 -7.54 10.56 3.81
C LEU A 79 -8.97 10.02 3.61
N LYS A 80 -10.01 10.78 3.96
CA LYS A 80 -11.41 10.36 3.76
C LYS A 80 -11.83 10.42 2.29
N THR A 81 -11.25 11.35 1.53
CA THR A 81 -11.62 11.61 0.13
C THR A 81 -10.64 11.02 -0.87
N PHE A 82 -9.44 10.64 -0.41
CA PHE A 82 -8.40 10.12 -1.28
C PHE A 82 -8.82 8.80 -1.92
N GLN A 83 -8.77 8.76 -3.25
CA GLN A 83 -8.88 7.55 -4.05
C GLN A 83 -7.64 7.45 -4.92
N SER A 84 -6.91 6.33 -4.79
CA SER A 84 -5.77 6.08 -5.66
C SER A 84 -6.27 5.89 -7.09
N LYS A 85 -5.67 6.61 -8.04
CA LYS A 85 -6.06 6.55 -9.46
C LYS A 85 -5.66 5.24 -10.14
N TYR A 86 -4.59 4.62 -9.66
CA TYR A 86 -3.93 3.48 -10.31
C TYR A 86 -4.07 2.18 -9.53
N LEU A 87 -4.52 2.28 -8.28
CA LEU A 87 -4.75 1.13 -7.44
C LEU A 87 -6.21 1.12 -6.99
N HIS A 88 -6.91 0.05 -7.37
CA HIS A 88 -8.19 -0.29 -6.75
C HIS A 88 -8.01 -0.76 -5.29
N LEU A 89 -6.76 -1.04 -4.91
CA LEU A 89 -6.32 -1.38 -3.57
C LEU A 89 -5.89 -0.12 -2.82
N GLY A 90 -6.10 -0.10 -1.52
CA GLY A 90 -5.96 1.08 -0.68
C GLY A 90 -6.28 0.71 0.76
N PHE A 91 -5.88 1.52 1.72
CA PHE A 91 -6.24 1.25 3.10
C PHE A 91 -7.56 1.95 3.44
N PRO A 92 -8.64 1.20 3.71
CA PRO A 92 -9.93 1.80 4.06
C PRO A 92 -9.86 2.51 5.41
N CYS A 93 -10.85 3.35 5.69
CA CYS A 93 -11.15 3.80 7.05
C CYS A 93 -11.98 2.74 7.78
N ALA A 94 -11.60 2.40 9.02
CA ALA A 94 -12.40 1.52 9.88
C ALA A 94 -13.75 2.17 10.21
N THR A 95 -13.73 3.47 10.55
CA THR A 95 -14.91 4.27 10.82
C THR A 95 -15.30 5.09 9.59
N LYS A 96 -16.33 4.65 8.86
CA LYS A 96 -16.81 5.34 7.64
C LYS A 96 -17.74 6.53 7.92
N SER A 97 -18.45 6.52 9.06
CA SER A 97 -19.51 7.48 9.39
C SER A 97 -19.10 8.60 10.36
N SER A 98 -17.91 8.54 10.98
CA SER A 98 -17.49 9.54 11.97
C SER A 98 -16.61 10.64 11.39
N GLU A 99 -16.44 11.72 12.15
CA GLU A 99 -15.44 12.78 11.89
C GLU A 99 -13.99 12.27 12.01
N THR A 100 -13.80 11.03 12.45
CA THR A 100 -12.52 10.36 12.67
C THR A 100 -12.35 9.22 11.67
N CYS A 101 -11.11 8.99 11.23
CA CYS A 101 -10.76 7.79 10.47
C CYS A 101 -9.69 7.02 11.24
N ASP A 102 -10.10 5.92 11.86
CA ASP A 102 -9.16 5.01 12.48
C ASP A 102 -8.58 4.03 11.46
N MET A 103 -7.33 3.67 11.72
CA MET A 103 -6.60 2.67 10.96
C MET A 103 -7.31 1.31 11.13
N PRO A 104 -7.56 0.57 10.05
CA PRO A 104 -8.10 -0.78 10.14
C PRO A 104 -7.14 -1.67 10.93
N THR A 105 -7.60 -2.84 11.34
CA THR A 105 -6.72 -3.91 11.79
C THR A 105 -6.06 -4.58 10.59
N ALA A 106 -5.01 -5.37 10.85
CA ALA A 106 -4.39 -6.19 9.80
C ALA A 106 -5.41 -7.05 9.07
N ASN A 107 -6.34 -7.66 9.80
CA ASN A 107 -7.38 -8.53 9.24
C ASN A 107 -8.40 -7.76 8.38
N GLU A 108 -8.70 -6.52 8.72
CA GLU A 108 -9.60 -5.66 7.94
C GLU A 108 -8.89 -5.05 6.72
N ALA A 109 -7.56 -4.86 6.80
CA ALA A 109 -6.74 -4.35 5.71
C ALA A 109 -6.33 -5.44 4.70
N LEU A 110 -6.14 -6.68 5.15
CA LEU A 110 -5.80 -7.83 4.30
C LEU A 110 -7.00 -8.17 3.41
N ARG A 111 -6.93 -7.71 2.15
CA ARG A 111 -7.96 -7.97 1.13
C ARG A 111 -7.91 -9.39 0.57
N TYR A 112 -6.76 -10.06 0.69
CA TYR A 112 -6.51 -11.38 0.14
C TYR A 112 -5.98 -12.33 1.23
N GLY A 113 -6.84 -13.24 1.68
CA GLY A 113 -6.48 -14.33 2.60
C GLY A 113 -7.33 -14.37 3.87
N ARG A 114 -7.62 -15.58 4.35
CA ARG A 114 -8.08 -15.79 5.73
C ARG A 114 -7.01 -15.27 6.70
N PRO A 115 -7.35 -14.92 7.96
CA PRO A 115 -6.35 -14.50 8.95
C PRO A 115 -5.18 -15.48 8.94
N TYR A 116 -3.99 -15.02 8.57
CA TYR A 116 -2.80 -15.85 8.71
C TYR A 116 -2.58 -16.02 10.21
N THR A 117 -2.91 -17.20 10.74
CA THR A 117 -2.46 -17.66 12.05
C THR A 117 -0.96 -17.92 11.95
N TYR A 118 -0.18 -16.84 11.89
CA TYR A 118 1.27 -16.93 12.02
C TYR A 118 1.58 -17.27 13.48
N LYS A 119 1.67 -18.57 13.79
CA LYS A 119 2.35 -19.03 14.99
C LYS A 119 3.84 -18.98 14.68
N TYR A 120 4.57 -18.12 15.38
CA TYR A 120 6.03 -18.17 15.40
C TYR A 120 6.40 -19.59 15.81
N LYS A 121 7.00 -20.36 14.90
CA LYS A 121 7.64 -21.63 15.30
C LYS A 121 8.94 -21.21 15.98
N ASP A 122 9.06 -21.51 17.27
CA ASP A 122 10.29 -21.29 18.07
C ASP A 122 11.53 -22.02 17.52
N GLU A 123 11.42 -22.74 16.39
CA GLU A 123 12.46 -23.53 15.74
C GLU A 123 13.65 -22.71 15.21
N VAL A 124 13.56 -21.37 15.14
CA VAL A 124 14.64 -20.51 14.57
C VAL A 124 15.61 -19.96 15.63
N ILE A 125 15.32 -20.12 16.92
CA ILE A 125 16.29 -19.79 17.98
C ILE A 125 16.81 -21.11 18.58
N SER A 126 17.66 -21.80 17.82
CA SER A 126 18.58 -22.75 18.45
C SER A 126 19.59 -21.93 19.25
N PRO A 127 19.76 -22.15 20.57
CA PRO A 127 20.87 -21.55 21.29
C PRO A 127 22.16 -22.07 20.64
N ALA A 128 23.06 -21.17 20.24
CA ALA A 128 24.41 -21.56 19.90
C ALA A 128 24.99 -22.32 21.10
N THR A 129 25.28 -23.61 20.91
CA THR A 129 26.03 -24.42 21.88
C THR A 129 27.50 -24.38 21.50
#